data_AF-A0A7J4HXX6-F1
#
_entry.id   AF-A0A7J4HXX6-F1
#
_cell.length_a   1.000
_cell.length_b   1.000
_cell.length_c   1.000
_cell.angle_alpha   90.00
_cell.angle_beta   90.00
_cell.angle_gamma   90.00
#
_symmetry.space_group_name_H-M   'P 1'
#
loop_
_entity.id
_entity.type
_entity.pdbx_description
1 polymer ?
#
loop_
_entity_poly.entity_id
_entity_poly.type
_entity_poly.pdbx_seq_one_letter_code
_entity_poly.pdbx_strand_id
1 'polypeptide(L)' 'MILVALKKNTRMRYGSVLAKEVDCTYSHAVKILQTLEELKLVEFKKKGRIKVIKLTKKGNDVADAIENINKLIK' A
#
# COMPACT_ATOMS: atom_id res chain seq x y z
N MET A 1 -7.69 0.70 -4.24
CA MET A 1 -6.65 1.60 -4.80
C MET A 1 -5.34 1.59 -4.00
N ILE A 2 -5.32 1.45 -2.65
CA ILE A 2 -4.08 1.46 -1.83
C ILE A 2 -2.98 0.51 -2.32
N LEU A 3 -3.31 -0.76 -2.59
CA LEU A 3 -2.29 -1.76 -2.97
C LEU A 3 -1.65 -1.44 -4.34
N VAL A 4 -2.46 -1.05 -5.32
CA VAL A 4 -1.99 -0.62 -6.65
C VAL A 4 -1.25 0.71 -6.57
N ALA A 5 -1.67 1.62 -5.69
CA ALA A 5 -0.96 2.88 -5.45
C ALA A 5 0.43 2.63 -4.86
N LEU A 6 0.58 1.66 -3.96
CA LEU A 6 1.88 1.24 -3.42
C LEU A 6 2.80 0.64 -4.49
N LYS A 7 2.25 -0.07 -5.49
CA LYS A 7 3.02 -0.61 -6.62
C LYS A 7 3.50 0.49 -7.58
N LYS A 8 2.64 1.45 -7.91
CA LYS A 8 2.89 2.47 -8.96
C LYS A 8 3.97 3.50 -8.61
N ASN A 9 4.46 3.55 -7.36
CA ASN A 9 5.40 4.58 -6.96
C ASN A 9 6.47 4.03 -6.00
N THR A 10 7.71 3.98 -6.48
CA THR A 10 8.88 3.41 -5.81
C THR A 10 9.45 4.31 -4.69
N ARG A 11 8.94 5.54 -4.53
CA ARG A 11 9.38 6.47 -3.49
C ARG A 11 8.72 6.11 -2.15
N MET A 12 9.54 5.83 -1.14
CA MET A 12 9.15 5.50 0.24
C MET A 12 7.93 6.31 0.71
N ARG A 13 6.78 5.65 0.84
CA ARG A 13 5.54 6.34 1.25
C ARG A 13 5.34 6.28 2.75
N TYR A 14 5.16 7.46 3.30
CA TYR A 14 4.66 7.70 4.64
C TYR A 14 3.14 7.52 4.62
N GLY A 15 2.55 7.04 5.74
CA GLY A 15 1.11 6.81 5.82
C GLY A 15 0.25 8.05 5.50
N SER A 16 0.77 9.26 5.77
CA SER A 16 0.10 10.53 5.45
C SER A 16 0.04 10.84 3.95
N VAL A 17 1.04 10.43 3.18
CA VAL A 17 1.06 10.59 1.71
C VAL A 17 0.08 9.62 1.07
N LEU A 18 0.03 8.39 1.58
CA LEU A 18 -0.86 7.35 1.07
C LEU A 18 -2.35 7.69 1.29
N ALA A 19 -2.67 8.28 2.46
CA ALA A 19 -4.01 8.70 2.81
C ALA A 19 -4.56 9.75 1.82
N LYS A 20 -3.73 10.73 1.43
CA LYS A 20 -4.11 11.76 0.45
C LYS A 20 -4.36 11.20 -0.94
N GLU A 21 -3.58 10.22 -1.39
CA GLU A 21 -3.76 9.63 -2.73
C GLU A 21 -4.97 8.73 -2.87
N VAL A 22 -5.45 8.16 -1.77
CA VAL A 22 -6.60 7.24 -1.76
C VAL A 22 -7.85 7.94 -1.22
N ASP A 23 -7.79 9.25 -1.02
CA ASP A 23 -8.89 10.09 -0.55
C ASP A 23 -9.54 9.55 0.73
N CYS A 24 -8.71 9.13 1.70
CA CYS A 24 -9.18 8.61 2.98
C CYS A 24 -8.48 9.30 4.16
N THR A 25 -9.10 9.25 5.34
CA THR A 25 -8.48 9.79 6.56
C THR A 25 -7.23 8.98 6.92
N TYR A 26 -6.29 9.62 7.62
CA TYR A 26 -5.08 8.95 8.07
C TYR A 26 -5.38 7.71 8.93
N SER A 27 -6.36 7.78 9.83
CA SER A 27 -6.74 6.64 10.68
C SER A 27 -7.29 5.46 9.88
N HIS A 28 -8.06 5.72 8.81
CA HIS A 28 -8.52 4.67 7.90
C HIS A 28 -7.36 4.06 7.11
N ALA A 29 -6.45 4.89 6.58
CA ALA A 29 -5.26 4.40 5.88
C ALA A 29 -4.40 3.50 6.77
N VAL A 30 -4.17 3.89 8.03
CA VAL A 30 -3.40 3.09 9.00
C VAL A 30 -4.06 1.74 9.26
N LYS A 31 -5.38 1.70 9.51
CA LYS A 31 -6.11 0.43 9.70
C LYS A 31 -5.97 -0.50 8.50
N ILE A 32 -6.14 0.02 7.29
CA ILE A 32 -5.99 -0.76 6.06
C ILE A 32 -4.55 -1.30 5.94
N LEU A 33 -3.55 -0.46 6.20
CA LEU A 33 -2.15 -0.88 6.13
C LEU A 33 -1.78 -1.93 7.17
N GLN A 34 -2.37 -1.87 8.37
CA GLN A 34 -2.23 -2.91 9.39
C GLN A 34 -2.83 -4.23 8.92
N THR A 35 -4.05 -4.22 8.37
CA THR A 35 -4.66 -5.42 7.78
C THR A 35 -3.81 -5.99 6.63
N LEU A 36 -3.25 -5.14 5.77
CA LEU A 36 -2.36 -5.57 4.69
C LEU A 36 -1.04 -6.18 5.23
N GLU A 37 -0.54 -5.71 6.37
CA GLU A 37 0.63 -6.30 7.03
C GLU A 37 0.29 -7.69 7.62
N GLU A 38 -0.86 -7.82 8.30
CA GLU A 38 -1.35 -9.10 8.83
C GLU A 38 -1.51 -10.15 7.72
N LEU A 39 -1.98 -9.73 6.54
CA LEU A 39 -2.10 -10.56 5.34
C LEU A 39 -0.75 -10.84 4.63
N LYS A 40 0.34 -10.28 5.15
CA LYS A 40 1.71 -10.34 4.62
C LYS A 40 1.85 -9.76 3.22
N LEU A 41 1.03 -8.77 2.89
CA LEU A 41 1.08 -8.05 1.60
C LEU A 41 1.98 -6.83 1.66
N VAL A 42 2.13 -6.22 2.84
CA VAL A 42 3.08 -5.13 3.08
C VAL A 42 3.96 -5.43 4.30
N GLU A 43 5.10 -4.74 4.39
CA GLU A 43 5.98 -4.71 5.56
C GLU A 43 6.21 -3.26 5.99
N PHE A 44 6.24 -3.00 7.30
CA PHE A 44 6.72 -1.73 7.84
C PHE A 44 8.20 -1.83 8.22
N LYS A 45 9.05 -1.01 7.60
CA LYS A 45 10.45 -0.82 7.99
C LYS A 45 10.60 0.45 8.80
N LYS A 46 11.05 0.31 10.04
CA LYS A 46 11.31 1.45 10.93
C LYS A 46 12.67 2.06 10.61
N LYS A 47 12.69 3.36 10.31
CA LYS A 47 13.91 4.17 10.17
C LYS A 47 13.79 5.35 11.14
N GLY A 48 14.27 5.17 12.37
CA GLY A 48 14.09 6.15 13.45
C GLY A 48 12.62 6.30 13.87
N ARG A 49 12.09 7.53 13.81
CA ARG A 49 10.66 7.83 14.11
C ARG A 49 9.72 7.55 12.92
N ILE A 50 10.27 7.26 11.75
CA ILE A 50 9.53 7.03 10.52
C ILE A 50 9.29 5.54 10.33
N LYS A 51 8.05 5.16 10.00
CA LYS A 51 7.73 3.83 9.43
C LYS A 51 7.58 3.98 7.92
N VAL A 52 8.44 3.30 7.17
CA VAL A 52 8.37 3.18 5.71
C VAL A 52 7.56 1.93 5.37
N ILE A 53 6.61 2.04 4.45
CA ILE A 53 5.80 0.92 3.97
C ILE A 53 6.41 0.38 2.69
N LYS A 54 6.53 -0.94 2.55
CA LYS A 54 6.89 -1.61 1.29
C LYS A 54 5.97 -2.79 1.01
N LEU A 55 5.75 -3.08 -0.27
CA LEU A 55 5.10 -4.33 -0.68
C LEU A 55 6.05 -5.50 -0.49
N THR A 56 5.51 -6.62 -0.01
CA THR A 56 6.21 -7.90 -0.05
C THR A 56 6.17 -8.47 -1.47
N LYS A 57 6.87 -9.58 -1.73
CA LYS A 57 6.74 -10.29 -3.02
C LYS A 57 5.27 -10.64 -3.31
N LYS A 58 4.61 -11.28 -2.33
CA LYS A 58 3.18 -11.60 -2.38
C LYS A 58 2.31 -10.36 -2.61
N GLY A 59 2.63 -9.23 -1.97
CA GLY A 59 1.94 -7.96 -2.17
C GLY A 59 2.04 -7.43 -3.60
N ASN A 60 3.21 -7.58 -4.24
CA ASN A 60 3.39 -7.23 -5.65
C ASN A 60 2.56 -8.15 -6.55
N ASP A 61 2.61 -9.47 -6.35
CA ASP A 61 1.84 -10.43 -7.16
C ASP A 61 0.32 -10.13 -7.09
N VAL A 62 -0.19 -9.82 -5.90
CA VAL A 62 -1.59 -9.43 -5.72
C VAL A 62 -1.90 -8.07 -6.37
N ALA A 63 -0.99 -7.11 -6.28
CA ALA A 63 -1.16 -5.81 -6.93
C ALA A 63 -1.20 -5.92 -8.46
N ASP A 64 -0.40 -6.83 -9.02
CA ASP A 64 -0.39 -7.15 -10.45
C ASP A 64 -1.73 -7.74 -10.91
N ALA A 65 -2.25 -8.71 -10.15
CA ALA A 65 -3.55 -9.31 -10.44
C ALA A 65 -4.69 -8.26 -10.41
N ILE A 66 -4.71 -7.39 -9.40
CA ILE A 66 -5.71 -6.32 -9.29
C ILE A 66 -5.57 -5.31 -10.44
N GLU A 67 -4.35 -4.95 -10.82
CA GLU A 67 -4.11 -4.05 -11.96
C GLU A 67 -4.58 -4.66 -13.28
N ASN A 68 -4.37 -5.97 -13.48
CA ASN A 68 -4.87 -6.68 -14.65
C ASN A 68 -6.40 -6.71 -14.69
N ILE A 69 -7.06 -7.01 -13.58
CA ILE A 69 -8.54 -6.93 -13.49
C ILE A 69 -9.01 -5.51 -13.84
N ASN A 70 -8.35 -4.48 -13.31
CA ASN A 70 -8.71 -3.09 -13.57
C ASN A 70 -8.54 -2.68 -15.05
N LYS A 71 -7.66 -3.34 -15.82
CA LYS A 71 -7.52 -3.14 -17.28
C LYS A 71 -8.63 -3.83 -18.08
N LEU A 72 -9.29 -4.83 -17.52
CA LEU A 72 -10.37 -5.56 -18.20
C LEU A 72 -11.72 -4.88 -18.05
N ILE A 73 -11.90 -4.08 -17.00
CA ILE A 73 -13.16 -3.40 -16.65
C ILE A 73 -13.16 -1.90 -16.99
N LYS A 74 -12.05 -1.36 -17.51
CA LYS A 74 -11.92 0.00 -18.02
C LYS A 74 -11.61 -0.05 -19.51
#